data_AF-A0AB33BSM9-F1
#
_entry.id   AF-A0AB33BSM9-F1
#
_cell.length_a   1.000
_cell.length_b   1.000
_cell.length_c   1.000
_cell.angle_alpha   90.00
_cell.angle_beta   90.00
_cell.angle_gamma   90.00
#
_symmetry.space_group_name_H-M   'P 1'
#
loop_
_entity.id
_entity.type
_entity.pdbx_description
1 polymer ?
#
loop_
_entity_poly.entity_id
_entity_poly.type
_entity_poly.pdbx_seq_one_letter_code
_entity_poly.pdbx_strand_id
1 'polypeptide(L)'
;MFEQTFKNIDDILRKEAGCATELDYAEQISWILFLKYLDDLEVDRQNRALLTEEDYDPLLDEPYRWSNWAYPKDARGELLKTAKVGDDLIEFVNSDLFPYFQGFKEYAEPGTFGAKIREIFAGVRNKFQSGYNLREVLESIDRLQFRTQQQKPVFCALLNGFSIT
;
A
#
# COMPACT_ATOMS: atom_id res chain seq x y z
N MET A 1 10.10 -2.61 -17.88
CA MET A 1 8.90 -1.89 -17.40
C MET A 1 9.01 -1.58 -15.90
N PHE A 2 9.20 -2.58 -15.04
CA PHE A 2 9.39 -2.41 -13.58
C PHE A 2 10.58 -1.52 -13.19
N GLU A 3 11.76 -1.73 -13.78
CA GLU A 3 12.94 -0.90 -13.46
C GLU A 3 12.70 0.58 -13.70
N GLN A 4 11.92 0.95 -14.72
CA GLN A 4 11.60 2.35 -14.98
C GLN A 4 10.63 2.89 -13.93
N THR A 5 9.62 2.11 -13.53
CA THR A 5 8.70 2.50 -12.44
C THR A 5 9.45 2.69 -11.12
N PHE A 6 10.35 1.77 -10.76
CA PHE A 6 11.15 1.88 -9.54
C PHE A 6 12.14 3.06 -9.60
N LYS A 7 12.76 3.31 -10.77
CA LYS A 7 13.59 4.51 -10.96
C LYS A 7 12.78 5.80 -10.79
N ASN A 8 11.58 5.86 -11.36
CA ASN A 8 10.72 7.03 -11.21
C ASN A 8 10.32 7.25 -9.74
N ILE A 9 9.99 6.17 -9.02
CA ILE A 9 9.68 6.22 -7.59
C ILE A 9 10.90 6.69 -6.79
N ASP A 10 12.10 6.16 -7.09
CA ASP A 10 13.36 6.59 -6.44
C ASP A 10 13.65 8.08 -6.70
N ASP A 11 13.45 8.56 -7.93
CA ASP A 11 13.63 9.97 -8.28
C ASP A 11 12.64 10.90 -7.56
N ILE A 12 11.41 10.45 -7.30
CA ILE A 12 10.42 11.18 -6.50
C ILE A 12 10.83 11.20 -5.04
N LEU A 13 11.22 10.04 -4.48
CA LEU A 13 11.59 9.90 -3.08
C LEU A 13 12.86 10.68 -2.73
N ARG A 14 13.83 10.78 -3.63
CA ARG A 14 15.01 11.63 -3.46
C ARG A 14 14.69 13.12 -3.35
N LYS A 15 13.51 13.55 -3.79
CA LYS A 15 13.01 14.93 -3.64
C LYS A 15 12.13 15.09 -2.40
N GLU A 16 11.84 14.01 -1.69
CA GLU A 16 10.97 14.03 -0.52
C GLU A 16 11.75 14.46 0.72
N ALA A 17 11.39 15.61 1.29
CA ALA A 17 12.14 16.23 2.37
C ALA A 17 12.16 15.38 3.65
N GLY A 18 11.14 14.54 3.87
CA GLY A 18 11.08 13.65 5.03
C GLY A 18 11.88 12.34 4.88
N CYS A 19 12.44 12.06 3.71
CA CYS A 19 13.24 10.87 3.45
C CYS A 19 14.70 11.28 3.21
N ALA A 20 15.58 11.06 4.20
CA ALA A 20 16.96 11.52 4.15
C ALA A 20 17.96 10.40 3.81
N THR A 21 17.56 9.14 3.98
CA THR A 21 18.42 7.97 3.82
C THR A 21 17.80 6.95 2.85
N GLU A 22 18.64 6.09 2.28
CA GLU A 22 18.15 4.95 1.47
C GLU A 22 17.21 4.03 2.26
N LEU A 23 17.45 3.91 3.57
CA LEU A 23 16.57 3.18 4.47
C LEU A 23 15.19 3.83 4.56
N ASP A 24 15.10 5.16 4.60
CA ASP A 24 13.82 5.87 4.59
C ASP A 24 13.07 5.62 3.28
N TYR A 25 13.74 5.70 2.13
CA TYR A 25 13.11 5.45 0.83
C TYR A 25 12.54 4.04 0.76
N ALA A 26 13.35 3.06 1.15
CA ALA A 26 12.94 1.68 1.15
C ALA A 26 11.74 1.48 2.09
N GLU A 27 11.78 2.06 3.30
CA GLU A 27 10.68 1.94 4.28
C GLU A 27 9.37 2.50 3.70
N GLN A 28 9.44 3.66 3.05
CA GLN A 28 8.28 4.31 2.46
C GLN A 28 7.71 3.54 1.27
N ILE A 29 8.56 2.98 0.41
CA ILE A 29 8.09 2.11 -0.69
C ILE A 29 7.45 0.84 -0.13
N SER A 30 8.05 0.23 0.90
CA SER A 30 7.63 -1.07 1.42
C SER A 30 6.20 -1.05 1.96
N TRP A 31 5.81 -0.06 2.76
CA TRP A 31 4.44 -0.04 3.28
C TRP A 31 3.41 0.21 2.17
N ILE A 32 3.73 1.03 1.16
CA ILE A 32 2.82 1.27 0.03
C ILE A 32 2.65 -0.01 -0.80
N LEU A 33 3.76 -0.69 -1.12
CA LEU A 33 3.74 -1.96 -1.85
C LEU A 33 2.97 -3.03 -1.07
N PHE A 34 3.15 -3.07 0.25
CA PHE A 34 2.40 -3.98 1.12
C PHE A 34 0.88 -3.76 1.01
N LEU A 35 0.43 -2.50 1.03
CA LEU A 35 -1.00 -2.19 0.87
C LEU A 35 -1.52 -2.53 -0.53
N LYS A 36 -0.72 -2.32 -1.59
CA LYS A 36 -1.09 -2.74 -2.95
C LYS A 36 -1.22 -4.26 -3.07
N TYR A 37 -0.32 -5.00 -2.42
CA TYR A 37 -0.38 -6.46 -2.34
C TYR A 37 -1.63 -6.93 -1.58
N LEU A 38 -1.96 -6.25 -0.48
CA LEU A 38 -3.15 -6.55 0.30
C LEU A 38 -4.44 -6.37 -0.52
N ASP A 39 -4.50 -5.32 -1.34
CA ASP A 39 -5.59 -5.10 -2.31
C ASP A 39 -5.68 -6.21 -3.37
N ASP A 40 -4.55 -6.65 -3.93
CA ASP A 40 -4.55 -7.76 -4.90
C ASP A 40 -5.04 -9.08 -4.26
N LEU A 41 -4.63 -9.35 -3.01
CA LEU A 41 -5.10 -10.50 -2.23
C LEU A 41 -6.61 -10.45 -1.98
N GLU A 42 -7.13 -9.26 -1.71
CA GLU A 42 -8.54 -9.02 -1.45
C GLU A 42 -9.40 -9.26 -2.68
N VAL A 43 -8.94 -8.79 -3.85
CA VAL A 43 -9.57 -9.07 -5.15
C VAL A 43 -9.61 -10.57 -5.43
N ASP A 44 -8.52 -11.30 -5.16
CA ASP A 44 -8.48 -12.76 -5.32
C ASP A 44 -9.46 -13.48 -4.38
N ARG A 45 -9.61 -13.01 -3.13
CA ARG A 45 -10.59 -13.54 -2.17
C ARG A 45 -12.02 -13.30 -2.65
N GLN A 46 -12.34 -12.08 -3.09
CA GLN A 46 -13.64 -11.71 -3.62
C GLN A 46 -14.01 -12.58 -4.84
N ASN A 47 -13.08 -12.73 -5.79
CA ASN A 47 -13.27 -13.56 -6.96
C ASN A 47 -13.51 -15.03 -6.60
N ARG A 48 -12.77 -15.56 -5.62
CA ARG A 48 -12.96 -16.94 -5.15
C ARG A 48 -14.36 -17.14 -4.57
N ALA A 49 -14.76 -16.28 -3.64
CA ALA A 49 -16.08 -16.35 -3.02
C ALA A 49 -17.22 -16.28 -4.05
N LEU A 50 -17.07 -15.41 -5.06
CA LEU A 50 -18.01 -15.33 -6.19
C LEU A 50 -18.08 -16.64 -6.99
N LEU A 51 -16.95 -17.33 -7.19
CA LEU A 51 -16.88 -18.60 -7.92
C LEU A 51 -17.34 -19.80 -7.08
N THR A 52 -17.18 -19.75 -5.76
CA THR A 52 -17.57 -20.81 -4.82
C THR A 52 -18.96 -20.63 -4.22
N GLU A 53 -19.64 -19.52 -4.53
CA GLU A 53 -20.91 -19.10 -3.92
C GLU A 53 -20.84 -19.02 -2.38
N GLU A 54 -19.68 -18.65 -1.85
CA GLU A 54 -19.45 -18.47 -0.41
C GLU A 54 -19.65 -17.00 -0.01
N ASP A 55 -19.99 -16.79 1.26
CA ASP A 55 -20.05 -15.44 1.83
C ASP A 55 -18.64 -14.81 1.82
N TYR A 56 -18.54 -13.62 1.23
CA TYR A 56 -17.31 -12.84 1.18
C TYR A 56 -17.29 -11.81 2.30
N ASP A 57 -16.39 -12.02 3.25
CA ASP A 57 -16.09 -11.06 4.32
C ASP A 57 -14.81 -10.28 3.98
N PRO A 58 -14.90 -8.95 3.78
CA PRO A 58 -13.76 -8.15 3.39
C PRO A 58 -12.71 -8.02 4.50
N LEU A 59 -11.43 -8.05 4.14
CA LEU A 59 -10.32 -7.82 5.08
C LEU A 59 -10.17 -6.37 5.52
N LEU A 60 -10.67 -5.42 4.70
CA LEU A 60 -10.51 -3.99 4.96
C LEU A 60 -11.87 -3.30 4.84
N ASP A 61 -12.11 -2.36 5.75
CA ASP A 61 -13.23 -1.44 5.61
C ASP A 61 -13.04 -0.62 4.35
N GLU A 62 -14.17 -0.31 3.70
CA GLU A 62 -14.21 0.33 2.40
C GLU A 62 -13.28 1.56 2.29
N PRO A 63 -13.24 2.53 3.24
CA PRO A 63 -12.38 3.72 3.11
C PRO A 63 -10.88 3.43 3.01
N TYR A 64 -10.41 2.30 3.53
CA TYR A 64 -8.98 1.96 3.62
C TYR A 64 -8.51 1.01 2.50
N ARG A 65 -9.42 0.59 1.61
CA ARG A 65 -9.08 -0.18 0.41
C ARG A 65 -8.33 0.70 -0.58
N TRP A 66 -7.33 0.12 -1.25
CA TRP A 66 -6.49 0.83 -2.21
C TRP A 66 -7.32 1.53 -3.31
N SER A 67 -8.35 0.86 -3.80
CA SER A 67 -9.28 1.38 -4.81
C SER A 67 -10.13 2.58 -4.34
N ASN A 68 -10.11 2.94 -3.06
CA ASN A 68 -10.92 4.05 -2.53
C ASN A 68 -10.09 5.27 -2.13
N TRP A 69 -8.87 5.09 -1.61
CA TRP A 69 -8.01 6.22 -1.21
C TRP A 69 -6.75 6.36 -2.07
N ALA A 70 -6.11 5.24 -2.42
CA ALA A 70 -4.80 5.23 -3.06
C ALA A 70 -4.90 5.48 -4.56
N TYR A 71 -5.85 4.86 -5.26
CA TYR A 71 -6.11 5.15 -6.67
C TYR A 71 -7.59 4.90 -6.98
N PRO A 72 -8.49 5.83 -6.58
CA PRO A 72 -9.90 5.71 -6.90
C PRO A 72 -10.17 6.00 -8.38
N LYS A 73 -10.82 5.05 -9.06
CA LYS A 73 -11.02 5.08 -10.52
C LYS A 73 -12.47 5.37 -10.89
N ASP A 74 -12.67 6.08 -11.98
CA ASP A 74 -13.97 6.19 -12.64
C ASP A 74 -14.30 4.92 -13.45
N ALA A 75 -15.47 4.91 -14.09
CA ALA A 75 -15.89 3.81 -14.96
C ALA A 75 -14.99 3.58 -16.19
N ARG A 76 -14.09 4.53 -16.51
CA ARG A 76 -13.11 4.42 -17.60
C ARG A 76 -11.75 3.92 -17.10
N GLY A 77 -11.58 3.73 -15.79
CA GLY A 77 -10.32 3.34 -15.17
C GLY A 77 -9.37 4.50 -14.88
N GLU A 78 -9.84 5.75 -15.04
CA GLU A 78 -9.05 6.96 -14.83
C GLU A 78 -9.19 7.47 -13.39
N LEU A 79 -8.15 8.11 -12.86
CA LEU A 79 -8.17 8.65 -11.49
C LEU A 79 -9.32 9.65 -11.32
N LEU A 80 -10.12 9.47 -10.26
CA LEU A 80 -11.19 10.38 -9.91
C LEU A 80 -10.65 11.76 -9.53
N LYS A 81 -11.33 12.81 -9.97
CA LYS A 81 -11.02 14.19 -9.59
C LYS A 81 -11.19 14.47 -8.09
N THR A 82 -11.92 13.60 -7.39
CA THR A 82 -12.13 13.64 -5.94
C THR A 82 -11.03 12.90 -5.16
N ALA A 83 -10.05 12.30 -5.85
CA ALA A 83 -8.91 11.68 -5.19
C ALA A 83 -8.16 12.70 -4.33
N LYS A 84 -7.83 12.31 -3.10
CA LYS A 84 -7.08 13.17 -2.18
C LYS A 84 -5.68 13.43 -2.74
N VAL A 85 -5.24 14.68 -2.70
CA VAL A 85 -3.91 15.12 -3.14
C VAL A 85 -3.38 16.18 -2.17
N GLY A 86 -2.08 16.47 -2.22
CA GLY A 86 -1.48 17.48 -1.34
C GLY A 86 -1.74 17.18 0.14
N ASP A 87 -2.00 18.21 0.93
CA ASP A 87 -2.14 18.09 2.39
C ASP A 87 -3.26 17.14 2.80
N ASP A 88 -4.40 17.12 2.09
CA ASP A 88 -5.52 16.22 2.36
C ASP A 88 -5.13 14.74 2.30
N LEU A 89 -4.19 14.39 1.41
CA LEU A 89 -3.69 13.02 1.29
C LEU A 89 -2.77 12.67 2.47
N ILE A 90 -1.89 13.59 2.86
CA ILE A 90 -0.99 13.40 4.00
C ILE A 90 -1.77 13.30 5.31
N GLU A 91 -2.78 14.17 5.49
CA GLU A 91 -3.66 14.14 6.65
C GLU A 91 -4.38 12.80 6.75
N PHE A 92 -5.05 12.36 5.68
CA PHE A 92 -5.72 11.06 5.66
C PHE A 92 -4.76 9.90 6.00
N VAL A 93 -3.56 9.89 5.41
CA VAL A 93 -2.59 8.82 5.67
C VAL A 93 -2.17 8.81 7.15
N ASN A 94 -1.87 9.98 7.72
CA ASN A 94 -1.37 10.09 9.09
C ASN A 94 -2.45 9.90 10.15
N SER A 95 -3.65 10.42 9.91
CA SER A 95 -4.72 10.54 10.90
C SER A 95 -5.77 9.45 10.80
N ASP A 96 -5.94 8.82 9.64
CA ASP A 96 -6.95 7.78 9.43
C ASP A 96 -6.30 6.43 9.07
N LEU A 97 -5.49 6.38 8.01
CA LEU A 97 -4.97 5.14 7.44
C LEU A 97 -4.01 4.41 8.40
N PHE A 98 -2.97 5.09 8.89
CA PHE A 98 -2.01 4.48 9.81
C PHE A 98 -2.67 4.06 11.13
N PRO A 99 -3.50 4.90 11.79
CA PRO A 99 -4.23 4.50 12.98
C PRO A 99 -5.16 3.31 12.76
N TYR A 100 -5.79 3.20 11.58
CA TYR A 100 -6.60 2.02 11.23
C TYR A 100 -5.77 0.73 11.24
N PHE A 101 -4.62 0.71 10.56
CA PHE A 101 -3.75 -0.47 10.51
C PHE A 101 -3.07 -0.80 11.84
N GLN A 102 -2.70 0.22 12.64
CA GLN A 102 -2.23 0.04 14.01
C GLN A 102 -3.33 -0.50 14.93
N GLY A 103 -4.57 -0.09 14.66
CA GLY A 103 -5.77 -0.48 15.37
C GLY A 103 -6.33 -1.83 14.94
N PHE A 104 -5.84 -2.43 13.85
CA PHE A 104 -6.43 -3.60 13.19
C PHE A 104 -6.65 -4.76 14.20
N LYS A 105 -7.92 -5.08 14.47
CA LYS A 105 -8.34 -6.04 15.51
C LYS A 105 -8.81 -7.38 14.95
N GLU A 106 -9.16 -7.42 13.67
CA GLU A 106 -9.54 -8.67 13.03
C GLU A 106 -8.35 -9.62 13.10
N TYR A 107 -8.58 -10.76 13.75
CA TYR A 107 -7.58 -11.77 14.02
C TYR A 107 -6.50 -11.34 15.05
N ALA A 108 -6.85 -10.66 16.14
CA ALA A 108 -5.90 -10.30 17.22
C ALA A 108 -5.19 -11.50 17.92
N GLU A 109 -5.40 -12.73 17.48
CA GLU A 109 -4.62 -13.87 17.92
C GLU A 109 -3.17 -13.77 17.41
N PRO A 110 -2.16 -14.03 18.27
CA PRO A 110 -0.77 -14.06 17.85
C PRO A 110 -0.55 -15.06 16.70
N GLY A 111 0.14 -14.61 15.64
CA GLY A 111 0.48 -15.44 14.48
C GLY A 111 -0.48 -15.34 13.29
N THR A 112 -1.59 -14.62 13.41
CA THR A 112 -2.51 -14.36 12.31
C THR A 112 -1.98 -13.30 11.35
N PHE A 113 -2.65 -13.17 10.21
CA PHE A 113 -2.36 -12.13 9.23
C PHE A 113 -2.62 -10.71 9.76
N GLY A 114 -3.71 -10.51 10.52
CA GLY A 114 -4.03 -9.21 11.11
C GLY A 114 -3.02 -8.75 12.18
N ALA A 115 -2.50 -9.67 12.99
CA ALA A 115 -1.46 -9.37 13.97
C ALA A 115 -0.16 -8.86 13.31
N LYS A 116 0.21 -9.43 12.15
CA LYS A 116 1.38 -9.01 11.38
C LYS A 116 1.22 -7.61 10.78
N ILE A 117 0.03 -7.28 10.28
CA ILE A 117 -0.28 -5.93 9.78
C ILE A 117 -0.05 -4.90 10.89
N ARG A 118 -0.63 -5.15 12.08
CA ARG A 118 -0.46 -4.29 13.25
C ARG A 118 1.02 -4.10 13.62
N GLU A 119 1.79 -5.18 13.65
CA GLU A 119 3.22 -5.15 13.98
C GLU A 119 4.01 -4.28 13.00
N ILE A 120 3.78 -4.45 11.69
CA ILE A 120 4.43 -3.66 10.65
C ILE A 120 4.10 -2.16 10.82
N PHE A 121 2.81 -1.82 10.92
CA PHE A 121 2.37 -0.43 10.99
C PHE A 121 2.61 0.24 12.37
N ALA A 122 2.92 -0.54 13.40
CA ALA A 122 3.41 0.01 14.68
C ALA A 122 4.88 0.46 14.59
N GLY A 123 5.68 -0.19 13.73
CA GLY A 123 7.10 0.13 13.53
C GLY A 123 7.38 1.17 12.44
N VAL A 124 6.41 1.44 11.56
CA VAL A 124 6.57 2.36 10.43
C VAL A 124 5.73 3.62 10.62
N ARG A 125 6.20 4.74 10.09
CA ARG A 125 5.44 5.99 9.97
C ARG A 125 5.55 6.51 8.56
N ASN A 126 4.53 7.25 8.12
CA ASN A 126 4.62 8.01 6.90
C ASN A 126 5.65 9.15 7.06
N LYS A 127 6.62 9.18 6.15
CA LYS A 127 7.66 10.22 6.07
C LYS A 127 7.41 11.20 4.92
N PHE A 128 6.41 10.97 4.07
CA PHE A 128 6.04 11.95 3.05
C PHE A 128 5.50 13.23 3.70
N GLN A 129 6.12 14.35 3.36
CA GLN A 129 5.63 15.70 3.65
C GLN A 129 4.85 16.27 2.47
N SER A 130 5.20 15.87 1.23
CA SER A 130 4.46 16.27 0.04
C SER A 130 3.44 15.22 -0.37
N GLY A 131 2.15 15.54 -0.24
CA GLY A 131 1.08 14.68 -0.76
C GLY A 131 1.05 14.60 -2.28
N TYR A 132 1.68 15.54 -2.98
CA TYR A 132 1.86 15.44 -4.44
C TYR A 132 2.89 14.37 -4.79
N ASN A 133 4.01 14.30 -4.07
CA ASN A 133 5.01 13.25 -4.25
C ASN A 133 4.41 11.88 -3.92
N LEU A 134 3.69 11.77 -2.79
CA LEU A 134 3.00 10.53 -2.42
C LEU A 134 2.00 10.11 -3.50
N ARG A 135 1.21 11.04 -4.04
CA ARG A 135 0.28 10.78 -5.15
C ARG A 135 1.02 10.18 -6.37
N GLU A 136 2.11 10.78 -6.82
CA GLU A 136 2.89 10.26 -7.95
C GLU A 136 3.43 8.84 -7.70
N VAL A 137 3.85 8.54 -6.46
CA VAL A 137 4.28 7.20 -6.05
C VAL A 137 3.12 6.20 -6.09
N LEU A 138 1.95 6.57 -5.55
CA LEU A 138 0.75 5.73 -5.57
C LEU A 138 0.31 5.43 -7.01
N GLU A 139 0.31 6.42 -7.89
CA GLU A 139 -0.02 6.23 -9.31
C GLU A 139 0.99 5.34 -10.03
N SER A 140 2.27 5.45 -9.67
CA SER A 140 3.33 4.60 -10.21
C SER A 140 3.15 3.15 -9.75
N ILE A 141 2.80 2.93 -8.49
CA ILE A 141 2.58 1.60 -7.91
C ILE A 141 1.27 0.98 -8.38
N ASP A 142 0.19 1.73 -8.57
CA ASP A 142 -1.08 1.21 -9.07
C ASP A 142 -0.96 0.59 -10.47
N ARG A 143 -0.04 1.10 -11.28
CA ARG A 143 0.28 0.54 -12.61
C ARG A 143 1.03 -0.78 -12.53
N LEU A 144 1.51 -1.19 -11.36
CA LEU A 144 2.14 -2.49 -11.13
C LEU A 144 1.05 -3.55 -10.96
N GLN A 145 1.08 -4.58 -11.81
CA GLN A 145 0.24 -5.77 -11.64
C GLN A 145 1.08 -6.91 -11.04
N PHE A 146 0.86 -7.25 -9.77
CA PHE A 146 1.55 -8.35 -9.06
C PHE A 146 0.91 -9.73 -9.33
N ARG A 147 0.35 -9.92 -10.52
CA ARG A 147 -0.53 -11.05 -10.85
C ARG A 147 0.19 -12.38 -11.14
N THR A 148 1.52 -12.43 -11.13
CA THR A 148 2.25 -13.67 -11.48
C THR A 148 3.15 -14.18 -10.37
N GLN A 149 3.20 -15.52 -10.20
CA GLN A 149 4.09 -16.26 -9.28
C GLN A 149 5.57 -15.83 -9.38
N GLN A 150 6.00 -15.29 -10.53
CA GLN A 150 7.35 -14.78 -10.77
C GLN A 150 7.66 -13.45 -10.07
N GLN A 151 6.64 -12.70 -9.63
CA GLN A 151 6.80 -11.35 -9.06
C GLN A 151 6.83 -11.37 -7.52
N LYS A 152 6.29 -12.42 -6.89
CA LYS A 152 6.39 -12.66 -5.44
C LYS A 152 7.85 -12.67 -4.94
N PRO A 153 8.82 -13.30 -5.61
CA PRO A 153 10.22 -13.28 -5.17
C PRO A 153 10.85 -11.89 -5.12
N VAL A 154 10.49 -10.97 -6.03
CA VAL A 154 11.00 -9.59 -6.04
C VAL A 154 10.43 -8.80 -4.85
N PHE A 155 9.13 -8.95 -4.60
CA PHE A 155 8.47 -8.41 -3.42
C PHE A 155 9.05 -8.97 -2.12
N CYS A 156 9.22 -10.30 -2.03
CA CYS A 156 9.84 -10.95 -0.88
C CYS A 156 11.30 -10.54 -0.70
N ALA A 157 12.08 -10.32 -1.77
CA ALA A 157 13.45 -9.85 -1.67
C ALA A 157 13.53 -8.44 -1.09
N LEU A 158 12.61 -7.55 -1.50
CA LEU A 158 12.48 -6.21 -0.91
C LEU A 158 12.14 -6.28 0.56
N LEU A 159 11.13 -7.08 0.96
CA LEU A 159 10.73 -7.23 2.37
C LEU A 159 11.77 -7.98 3.23
N ASN A 160 12.46 -8.98 2.70
CA ASN A 160 13.50 -9.70 3.43
C ASN A 160 14.74 -8.83 3.68
N GLY A 161 14.97 -7.82 2.83
CA GLY A 161 15.94 -6.75 3.12
C GLY A 161 15.62 -5.97 4.40
N PHE A 162 14.35 -5.95 4.84
CA PHE A 162 13.92 -5.32 6.12
C PHE A 162 14.04 -6.24 7.33
N SER A 163 13.98 -7.57 7.15
CA SER A 163 14.04 -8.52 8.27
C SER A 163 15.45 -8.87 8.72
N ILE A 164 16.49 -8.28 8.11
CA ILE A 164 17.89 -8.43 8.52
C ILE A 164 18.40 -7.06 8.97
N THR A 165 17.92 -6.59 10.12
CA THR A 165 18.71 -5.75 11.04
C THR A 165 18.17 -5.93 12.46
#